data_AF-K9E4Q3-F1
#
_entry.id   AF-K9E4Q3-F1
#
_cell.length_a   1.000
_cell.length_b   1.000
_cell.length_c   1.000
_cell.angle_alpha   90.00
_cell.angle_beta   90.00
_cell.angle_gamma   90.00
#
_symmetry.space_group_name_H-M   'P 1'
#
loop_
_entity.id
_entity.type
_entity.pdbx_description
1 polymer ?
#
loop_
_entity_poly.entity_id
_entity_poly.type
_entity_poly.pdbx_seq_one_letter_code
_entity_poly.pdbx_strand_id
1 'polypeptide(L)'
;MESKIDNNLRNAKNIGATIEKYLNEIGIFTLADLAETTSVKAFIKIREQHPEKTIPVCYYLYSLEGALLNLHWNDIPSEFKKELKDKIQD
;
A
#
# COMPACT_ATOMS: atom_id res chain seq x y z
N MET A 1 -12.92 -20.82 -18.50
CA MET A 1 -13.61 -19.91 -17.57
C MET A 1 -12.53 -19.02 -16.99
N GLU A 2 -12.25 -17.91 -17.66
CA GLU A 2 -11.29 -16.93 -17.14
C GLU A 2 -11.96 -16.24 -15.96
N SER A 3 -11.44 -16.51 -14.77
CA SER A 3 -11.72 -15.68 -13.61
C SER A 3 -11.33 -14.26 -14.01
N LYS A 4 -12.34 -13.38 -14.17
CA LYS A 4 -12.10 -11.94 -14.11
C LYS A 4 -11.61 -11.69 -12.69
N ILE A 5 -10.29 -11.79 -12.49
CA ILE A 5 -9.66 -11.20 -11.33
C ILE A 5 -10.00 -9.74 -11.48
N ASP A 6 -10.89 -9.25 -10.61
CA ASP A 6 -11.13 -7.83 -10.46
C ASP A 6 -9.80 -7.21 -10.03
N ASN A 7 -9.00 -6.83 -11.02
CA ASN A 7 -7.68 -6.21 -10.90
C ASN A 7 -7.77 -4.79 -10.31
N ASN A 8 -8.90 -4.46 -9.69
CA ASN A 8 -9.19 -3.17 -9.13
C ASN A 8 -8.70 -3.14 -7.67
N LEU A 9 -7.71 -2.27 -7.42
CA LEU A 9 -7.17 -1.97 -6.10
C LEU A 9 -8.26 -1.70 -5.05
N ARG A 10 -9.38 -1.10 -5.44
CA ARG A 10 -10.49 -0.75 -4.53
C ARG A 10 -11.12 -1.96 -3.82
N ASN A 11 -11.05 -3.14 -4.42
CA ASN A 11 -11.61 -4.35 -3.83
C ASN A 11 -10.66 -4.99 -2.81
N ALA A 12 -9.40 -4.55 -2.75
CA ALA A 12 -8.42 -5.06 -1.80
C ALA A 12 -8.67 -4.50 -0.39
N LYS A 13 -8.35 -5.30 0.64
CA LYS A 13 -8.43 -4.87 2.03
C LYS A 13 -7.60 -3.60 2.25
N ASN A 14 -8.13 -2.68 3.06
CA ASN A 14 -7.48 -1.43 3.47
C ASN A 14 -7.27 -0.39 2.34
N ILE A 15 -7.67 -0.66 1.09
CA ILE A 15 -7.49 0.29 -0.01
C ILE A 15 -8.77 1.10 -0.23
N GLY A 16 -8.83 2.26 0.43
CA GLY A 16 -9.87 3.27 0.21
C GLY A 16 -9.59 4.18 -1.01
N ALA A 17 -10.51 5.10 -1.29
CA ALA A 17 -10.43 5.99 -2.45
C ALA A 17 -9.15 6.78 -2.58
N THR A 18 -8.72 7.34 -1.47
CA THR A 18 -7.52 8.17 -1.42
C THR A 18 -6.27 7.34 -1.68
N ILE A 19 -6.20 6.12 -1.14
CA ILE A 19 -5.04 5.24 -1.32
C ILE A 19 -4.97 4.75 -2.76
N GLU A 20 -6.10 4.31 -3.34
CA GLU A 20 -6.17 3.94 -4.76
C GLU A 20 -5.74 5.10 -5.66
N LYS A 21 -6.24 6.32 -5.40
CA LYS A 21 -5.85 7.51 -6.15
C LYS A 21 -4.34 7.72 -6.12
N TYR A 22 -3.72 7.65 -4.94
CA TYR A 22 -2.27 7.86 -4.81
C TYR A 22 -1.45 6.73 -5.42
N LEU A 23 -1.93 5.49 -5.38
CA LEU A 23 -1.30 4.36 -6.10
C LEU A 23 -1.34 4.59 -7.62
N ASN A 24 -2.49 5.00 -8.16
CA ASN A 24 -2.62 5.30 -9.59
C ASN A 24 -1.72 6.46 -10.03
N GLU A 25 -1.56 7.50 -9.21
CA GLU A 25 -0.66 8.63 -9.48
C GLU A 25 0.82 8.20 -9.60
N ILE A 26 1.23 7.12 -8.92
CA ILE A 26 2.58 6.55 -9.00
C ILE A 26 2.67 5.36 -9.98
N GLY A 27 1.63 5.12 -10.78
CA GLY A 27 1.60 4.10 -11.82
C GLY A 27 1.30 2.68 -11.34
N ILE A 28 0.70 2.51 -10.16
CA ILE A 28 0.28 1.22 -9.61
C ILE A 28 -1.24 1.11 -9.77
N PHE A 29 -1.71 0.17 -10.59
CA PHE A 29 -3.13 0.01 -10.91
C PHE A 29 -3.71 -1.33 -10.41
N THR A 30 -2.84 -2.28 -10.07
CA THR A 30 -3.23 -3.63 -9.62
C THR A 30 -2.48 -4.06 -8.35
N LEU A 31 -2.97 -5.10 -7.67
CA LEU A 31 -2.23 -5.73 -6.57
C LEU A 31 -0.92 -6.37 -7.04
N ALA A 32 -0.84 -6.81 -8.30
CA ALA A 32 0.39 -7.35 -8.87
C ALA A 32 1.45 -6.24 -9.01
N ASP A 33 1.06 -5.07 -9.51
CA ASP A 33 1.94 -3.89 -9.60
C ASP A 33 2.42 -3.46 -8.21
N LEU A 34 1.52 -3.50 -7.21
CA LEU A 34 1.86 -3.19 -5.82
C LEU A 34 2.82 -4.22 -5.23
N ALA A 35 2.63 -5.52 -5.54
CA ALA A 35 3.52 -6.59 -5.08
C ALA A 35 4.91 -6.47 -5.70
N GLU A 36 4.99 -6.18 -7.00
CA GLU A 36 6.25 -5.95 -7.71
C GLU A 36 6.98 -4.71 -7.17
N THR A 37 6.23 -3.63 -6.92
CA THR A 37 6.79 -2.40 -6.34
C THR A 37 7.15 -2.56 -4.86
N THR A 38 6.45 -3.42 -4.12
CA THR A 38 6.40 -3.50 -2.65
C THR A 38 5.68 -2.34 -1.97
N SER A 39 5.08 -2.60 -0.80
CA SER A 39 4.41 -1.60 0.04
C SER A 39 5.33 -0.45 0.45
N VAL A 40 6.59 -0.77 0.80
CA VAL A 40 7.62 0.20 1.22
C VAL A 40 7.94 1.19 0.11
N LYS A 41 8.29 0.71 -1.10
CA LYS A 41 8.65 1.64 -2.19
C LYS A 41 7.43 2.42 -2.68
N ALA A 42 6.24 1.81 -2.71
CA ALA A 42 5.01 2.51 -3.05
C ALA A 42 4.74 3.65 -2.05
N PHE A 43 4.88 3.39 -0.75
CA PHE A 43 4.74 4.41 0.29
C PHE A 43 5.74 5.55 0.15
N ILE A 44 7.02 5.25 -0.14
CA ILE A 44 8.06 6.27 -0.36
C ILE A 44 7.70 7.14 -1.57
N LYS A 45 7.35 6.52 -2.71
CA LYS A 45 6.93 7.26 -3.92
C LYS A 45 5.71 8.15 -3.67
N ILE A 46 4.71 7.68 -2.91
CA ILE A 46 3.55 8.49 -2.53
C ILE A 46 3.98 9.72 -1.71
N ARG A 47 4.91 9.57 -0.77
CA ARG A 47 5.45 10.71 0.00
C ARG A 47 6.21 11.69 -0.87
N GLU A 48 7.00 11.20 -1.82
CA GLU A 48 7.76 12.04 -2.76
C GLU A 48 6.85 12.84 -3.71
N GLN A 49 5.73 12.27 -4.14
CA GLN A 49 4.74 12.96 -4.99
C GLN A 49 3.87 13.97 -4.25
N HIS A 50 3.75 13.87 -2.92
CA HIS A 50 2.92 14.76 -2.10
C HIS A 50 3.72 15.37 -0.94
N PRO A 51 4.80 16.13 -1.21
CA PRO A 51 5.67 16.70 -0.19
C PRO A 51 4.95 17.71 0.73
N GLU A 52 3.83 18.26 0.28
CA GLU A 52 2.98 19.19 1.03
C GLU A 52 2.04 18.50 2.04
N LYS A 53 1.94 17.16 1.99
CA LYS A 53 1.03 16.39 2.84
C LYS A 53 1.80 15.51 3.82
N THR A 54 1.28 15.43 5.03
CA THR A 54 1.67 14.35 5.94
C THR A 54 0.97 13.07 5.48
N ILE A 55 1.74 12.05 5.11
CA ILE A 55 1.26 10.71 4.75
C ILE A 55 1.57 9.76 5.93
N PRO A 56 0.61 9.49 6.84
CA PRO A 56 0.89 8.74 8.05
C PRO A 56 1.17 7.26 7.75
N VAL A 57 2.23 6.73 8.36
CA VAL A 57 2.65 5.32 8.17
C VAL A 57 1.51 4.33 8.41
N CYS A 58 0.72 4.53 9.47
CA CYS A 58 -0.34 3.60 9.84
C CYS A 58 -1.48 3.53 8.81
N TYR A 59 -1.79 4.63 8.13
CA TYR A 59 -2.89 4.68 7.16
C TYR A 59 -2.47 4.30 5.74
N TYR A 60 -1.18 4.37 5.43
CA TYR A 60 -0.68 4.08 4.09
C TYR A 60 0.19 2.84 4.09
N LEU A 61 1.38 2.86 4.69
CA LEU A 61 2.31 1.72 4.64
C LEU A 61 1.67 0.41 5.13
N TYR A 62 0.99 0.44 6.27
CA TYR A 62 0.33 -0.78 6.80
C TYR A 62 -0.92 -1.18 6.02
N SER A 63 -1.62 -0.22 5.42
CA SER A 63 -2.75 -0.52 4.54
C SER A 63 -2.29 -1.22 3.27
N LEU A 64 -1.19 -0.74 2.66
CA LEU A 64 -0.59 -1.35 1.48
C LEU A 64 -0.07 -2.76 1.77
N GLU A 65 0.65 -2.94 2.88
CA GLU A 65 1.13 -4.28 3.27
C GLU A 65 -0.05 -5.20 3.60
N GLY A 66 -1.05 -4.72 4.34
CA GLY A 66 -2.24 -5.50 4.67
C GLY A 66 -3.02 -5.91 3.42
N ALA A 67 -3.06 -5.07 2.38
CA ALA A 67 -3.65 -5.43 1.10
C ALA A 67 -2.90 -6.60 0.43
N LEU A 68 -1.57 -6.57 0.44
CA LEU A 68 -0.73 -7.65 -0.12
C LEU A 68 -0.85 -8.97 0.66
N LEU A 69 -0.95 -8.89 1.99
CA LEU A 69 -1.11 -10.07 2.85
C LEU A 69 -2.57 -10.56 2.95
N ASN A 70 -3.51 -9.82 2.36
CA ASN A 70 -4.94 -10.02 2.58
C ASN A 70 -5.34 -10.03 4.07
N LEU A 71 -4.74 -9.14 4.87
CA LEU A 71 -5.00 -8.92 6.29
C LEU A 71 -5.55 -7.52 6.53
N HIS A 72 -6.38 -7.33 7.57
CA HIS A 72 -6.66 -5.98 8.03
C HIS A 72 -5.38 -5.39 8.64
N TRP A 73 -5.09 -4.11 8.41
CA TRP A 73 -3.81 -3.50 8.84
C TRP A 73 -3.54 -3.60 10.35
N ASN A 74 -4.58 -3.69 11.18
CA ASN A 74 -4.42 -3.95 12.62
C ASN A 74 -3.81 -5.32 12.92
N ASP A 75 -4.09 -6.32 12.10
CA ASP A 75 -3.73 -7.72 12.34
C ASP A 75 -2.30 -8.05 11.88
N ILE A 76 -1.61 -7.11 11.24
CA ILE A 76 -0.18 -7.27 10.93
C ILE A 76 0.61 -7.29 12.25
N PRO A 77 1.46 -8.31 12.48
CA PRO A 77 2.28 -8.43 13.69
C PRO A 77 3.10 -7.17 13.98
N SER A 78 3.24 -6.81 15.26
CA SER A 78 3.96 -5.60 15.69
C SER A 78 5.43 -5.60 15.27
N GLU A 79 6.09 -6.76 15.33
CA GLU A 79 7.48 -6.93 14.88
C GLU A 79 7.61 -6.63 13.38
N PHE A 80 6.69 -7.14 12.57
CA PHE A 80 6.71 -6.86 11.14
C PHE A 80 6.38 -5.39 10.82
N LYS A 81 5.43 -4.79 11.56
CA LYS A 81 5.15 -3.34 11.50
C LYS A 81 6.39 -2.48 11.83
N LYS A 82 7.27 -2.97 12.72
CA LYS A 82 8.54 -2.32 13.04
C LYS A 82 9.53 -2.46 11.88
N GLU A 83 9.71 -3.65 11.32
CA GLU A 83 10.58 -3.84 10.15
C GLU A 83 10.19 -2.96 8.96
N LEU A 84 8.89 -2.84 8.68
CA LEU A 84 8.40 -1.95 7.62
C LEU A 84 8.74 -0.48 7.89
N LYS A 85 8.67 -0.04 9.15
CA LYS A 85 9.06 1.31 9.57
C LYS A 85 10.56 1.53 9.44
N ASP A 86 11.37 0.57 9.86
CA ASP A 86 12.83 0.67 9.79
C ASP A 86 13.28 0.84 8.33
N LYS A 87 12.59 0.20 7.37
CA LYS A 87 12.85 0.33 5.91
C LYS A 87 12.50 1.68 5.27
N ILE A 88 11.86 2.61 5.98
CA ILE A 88 11.48 3.94 5.45
C ILE A 88 12.19 5.11 6.19
N GLN A 89 13.13 4.78 7.08
CA GLN A 89 13.81 5.73 7.97
C GLN A 89 15.28 6.00 7.61
N ASP A 90 15.69 5.74 6.37
CA ASP A 90 17.01 6.15 5.87
C ASP A 90 17.13 7.69 5.75
#